data_AF-A0A2N3EEL1-F1
#
_entry.id   AF-A0A2N3EEL1-F1
#
_cell.length_a   1.000
_cell.length_b   1.000
_cell.length_c   1.000
_cell.angle_alpha   90.00
_cell.angle_beta   90.00
_cell.angle_gamma   90.00
#
_symmetry.space_group_name_H-M   'P 1'
#
loop_
_entity.id
_entity.type
_entity.pdbx_description
1 polymer ?
#
loop_
_entity_poly.entity_id
_entity_poly.type
_entity_poly.pdbx_seq_one_letter_code
_entity_poly.pdbx_strand_id
1 'polypeptide(L)'
;MKVFFTAALTIDLDKETWECAGCGHELGSARDNYKKGLLVRDREPSEIHAPVLDAERYEFTFAPDGDWCRILEYCCPECGRLAEVEYLPPGHPPAHDIDLDIDALKTQWAAREPLSEPALGPEFVAPPHSH
;
A
#
# COMPACT_ATOMS: atom_id res chain seq x y z
N MET A 1 -9.32 -11.57 -16.36
CA MET A 1 -9.26 -12.52 -15.24
C MET A 1 -8.62 -11.82 -14.06
N LYS A 2 -9.21 -11.87 -12.87
CA LYS A 2 -8.72 -11.11 -11.72
C LYS A 2 -7.76 -11.90 -10.83
N VAL A 3 -6.69 -11.27 -10.41
CA VAL A 3 -5.70 -11.81 -9.46
C VAL A 3 -5.61 -10.89 -8.25
N PHE A 4 -5.82 -11.43 -7.06
CA PHE A 4 -5.57 -10.72 -5.81
C PHE A 4 -4.06 -10.63 -5.59
N PHE A 5 -3.54 -9.41 -5.44
CA PHE A 5 -2.10 -9.18 -5.33
C PHE A 5 -1.71 -8.69 -3.93
N THR A 6 -2.29 -7.58 -3.47
CA THR A 6 -2.21 -7.13 -2.08
C THR A 6 -3.60 -7.09 -1.46
N ALA A 7 -3.69 -6.74 -0.17
CA ALA A 7 -4.99 -6.52 0.47
C ALA A 7 -5.78 -5.36 -0.16
N ALA A 8 -5.15 -4.46 -0.92
CA ALA A 8 -5.78 -3.29 -1.53
C ALA A 8 -5.79 -3.30 -3.07
N LEU A 9 -5.02 -4.20 -3.70
CA LEU A 9 -4.82 -4.24 -5.15
C LEU A 9 -5.21 -5.59 -5.75
N THR A 10 -5.95 -5.53 -6.84
CA THR A 10 -6.20 -6.64 -7.76
C THR A 10 -5.66 -6.29 -9.14
N ILE A 11 -5.31 -7.29 -9.94
CA ILE A 11 -4.93 -7.12 -11.35
C ILE A 11 -6.01 -7.76 -12.22
N ASP A 12 -6.57 -7.03 -13.19
CA ASP A 12 -7.29 -7.64 -14.30
C ASP A 12 -6.29 -7.97 -15.42
N LEU A 13 -5.97 -9.26 -15.58
CA LEU A 13 -5.02 -9.75 -16.57
C LEU A 13 -5.51 -9.68 -18.02
N ASP A 14 -6.82 -9.53 -18.23
CA ASP A 14 -7.35 -9.40 -19.60
C ASP A 14 -7.14 -7.98 -20.11
N LYS A 15 -7.30 -7.00 -19.21
CA LYS A 15 -7.07 -5.57 -19.48
C LYS A 15 -5.63 -5.12 -19.22
N GLU A 16 -4.88 -5.91 -18.45
CA GLU A 16 -3.56 -5.57 -17.92
C GLU A 16 -3.60 -4.30 -17.05
N THR A 17 -4.57 -4.24 -16.13
CA THR A 17 -4.89 -3.04 -15.33
C THR A 17 -4.87 -3.36 -13.84
N TRP A 18 -4.26 -2.48 -13.05
CA TRP A 18 -4.43 -2.43 -11.61
C TRP A 18 -5.84 -1.97 -11.25
N GLU A 19 -6.48 -2.63 -10.30
CA GLU A 19 -7.78 -2.25 -9.77
C GLU A 19 -7.73 -2.18 -8.23
N CYS A 20 -8.53 -1.28 -7.65
CA CYS A 20 -8.74 -1.26 -6.21
C CYS A 20 -9.53 -2.51 -5.77
N ALA A 21 -8.94 -3.33 -4.90
CA ALA A 21 -9.60 -4.53 -4.38
C ALA A 21 -10.87 -4.24 -3.57
N GLY A 22 -11.04 -3.00 -3.07
CA GLY A 22 -12.19 -2.61 -2.25
C GLY A 22 -13.42 -2.19 -3.05
N CYS A 23 -13.25 -1.52 -4.19
CA CYS A 23 -14.37 -0.97 -4.99
C CYS A 23 -14.33 -1.34 -6.48
N GLY A 24 -13.22 -1.91 -6.97
CA GLY A 24 -13.03 -2.25 -8.38
C GLY A 24 -12.58 -1.09 -9.27
N HIS A 25 -12.29 0.09 -8.71
CA HIS A 25 -11.80 1.24 -9.47
C HIS A 25 -10.53 0.90 -10.27
N GLU A 26 -10.48 1.25 -11.56
CA GLU A 26 -9.28 1.09 -12.38
C GLU A 26 -8.22 2.16 -12.00
N LEU A 27 -7.04 1.71 -11.62
CA LEU A 27 -5.92 2.56 -11.18
C LEU A 27 -4.91 2.83 -12.31
N GLY A 28 -4.94 2.04 -13.38
CA GLY A 28 -4.05 2.22 -14.54
C GLY A 28 -3.30 0.94 -14.92
N SER A 29 -2.36 1.05 -15.84
CA SER A 29 -1.62 -0.10 -16.39
C SER A 29 -0.92 -0.92 -15.31
N ALA A 30 -1.10 -2.24 -15.34
CA ALA A 30 -0.39 -3.19 -14.49
C ALA A 30 1.10 -3.33 -14.85
N ARG A 31 1.53 -2.75 -15.98
CA ARG A 31 2.94 -2.65 -16.40
C ARG A 31 3.62 -1.39 -15.87
N ASP A 32 2.88 -0.55 -15.14
CA ASP A 32 3.35 0.66 -14.50
C ASP A 32 3.17 0.57 -12.98
N ASN A 33 3.83 1.51 -12.29
CA ASN A 33 3.65 1.69 -10.85
C ASN A 33 2.19 2.07 -10.54
N TYR A 34 1.49 1.22 -9.78
CA TYR A 34 0.09 1.42 -9.35
C TYR A 34 -0.13 2.76 -8.60
N LYS A 35 0.91 3.28 -7.94
CA LYS A 35 0.86 4.56 -7.21
C LYS A 35 0.49 5.75 -8.10
N LYS A 36 0.76 5.66 -9.42
CA LYS A 36 0.37 6.70 -10.39
C LYS A 36 -1.16 6.89 -10.51
N GLY A 37 -1.93 5.86 -10.14
CA GLY A 37 -3.40 5.86 -10.16
C GLY A 37 -4.06 6.29 -8.86
N LEU A 38 -3.27 6.59 -7.83
CA LEU A 38 -3.77 6.85 -6.47
C LEU A 38 -3.67 8.33 -6.14
N LEU A 39 -4.49 8.77 -5.19
CA LEU A 39 -4.31 10.05 -4.53
C LEU A 39 -3.22 9.90 -3.48
N VAL A 40 -2.35 10.89 -3.36
CA VAL A 40 -1.28 10.90 -2.36
C VAL A 40 -1.54 11.99 -1.34
N ARG A 41 -1.53 11.62 -0.07
CA ARG A 41 -1.56 12.56 1.05
C ARG A 41 -0.20 12.57 1.73
N ASP A 42 0.46 13.72 1.70
CA ASP A 42 1.68 13.98 2.46
C ASP A 42 1.30 14.37 3.90
N ARG A 43 1.64 13.51 4.85
CA ARG A 43 1.36 13.66 6.27
C ARG A 43 2.60 14.09 7.04
N GLU A 44 2.38 15.04 7.93
CA GLU A 44 3.32 15.35 9.00
C GLU A 44 3.34 14.18 10.01
N PRO A 45 4.51 13.58 10.34
CA PRO A 45 4.58 12.42 11.23
C PRO A 45 3.92 12.61 12.60
N SER A 46 3.97 13.81 13.16
CA SER A 46 3.33 14.12 14.45
C SER A 46 1.80 14.06 14.44
N GLU A 47 1.16 14.02 13.26
CA GLU A 47 -0.28 13.76 13.15
C GLU A 47 -0.65 12.27 13.31
N ILE A 48 0.34 11.37 13.30
CA ILE A 48 0.16 9.91 13.35
C ILE A 48 0.84 9.34 14.59
N HIS A 49 2.08 9.76 14.85
CA HIS A 49 2.88 9.32 15.98
C HIS A 49 2.75 10.32 17.12
N ALA A 50 2.29 9.84 18.28
CA ALA A 50 2.24 10.68 19.47
C ALA A 50 3.67 11.06 19.90
N PRO A 51 3.96 12.34 20.16
CA PRO A 51 5.30 12.76 20.58
C PRO A 51 5.67 12.24 21.98
N VAL A 52 4.68 11.92 22.83
CA VAL A 52 4.81 11.45 24.23
C VAL A 52 5.47 12.46 25.19
N LEU A 53 6.47 13.21 24.74
CA LEU A 53 7.08 14.35 25.42
C LEU A 53 6.48 15.67 24.92
N ASP A 54 6.55 16.70 25.76
CA ASP A 54 6.15 18.07 25.41
C ASP A 54 7.12 18.66 24.38
N ALA A 55 6.65 18.82 23.13
CA ALA A 55 7.44 19.31 22.02
C ALA A 55 7.89 20.78 22.18
N GLU A 56 7.25 21.57 23.07
CA GLU A 56 7.73 22.92 23.38
C GLU A 56 8.94 22.91 24.33
N ARG A 57 9.15 21.80 25.04
CA ARG A 57 10.22 21.64 26.04
C ARG A 57 11.39 20.79 25.56
N TYR A 58 11.14 19.86 24.64
CA TYR A 58 12.11 18.88 24.19
C TYR A 58 12.22 18.89 22.67
N GLU A 59 13.45 19.05 22.18
CA GLU A 59 13.77 19.00 20.74
C GLU A 59 13.49 17.62 20.13
N PHE A 60 13.80 16.54 20.85
CA PHE A 60 13.55 15.17 20.40
C PHE A 60 12.39 14.55 21.16
N THR A 61 11.42 14.03 20.41
CA THR A 61 10.23 13.35 20.94
C THR A 61 10.13 11.93 20.36
N PHE A 62 9.06 11.22 20.67
CA PHE A 62 8.77 9.89 20.11
C PHE A 62 8.04 9.95 18.75
N ALA A 63 7.77 11.15 18.23
CA ALA A 63 7.34 11.35 16.85
C ALA A 63 8.56 11.59 15.95
N PRO A 64 8.61 11.02 14.74
CA PRO A 64 9.63 11.37 13.75
C PRO A 64 9.59 12.87 13.42
N ASP A 65 10.77 13.44 13.13
CA ASP A 65 10.89 14.84 12.70
C ASP A 65 10.41 15.01 11.25
N GLY A 66 9.47 15.93 11.02
CA GLY A 66 8.86 16.22 9.74
C GLY A 66 9.81 16.78 8.67
N ASP A 67 10.92 17.40 9.08
CA ASP A 67 11.96 17.88 8.15
C ASP A 67 12.84 16.72 7.65
N TRP A 68 12.86 15.59 8.36
CA TRP A 68 13.63 14.40 8.00
C TRP A 68 12.79 13.32 7.33
N CYS A 69 11.49 13.27 7.63
CA CYS A 69 10.61 12.21 7.19
C CYS A 69 9.18 12.73 6.96
N ARG A 70 8.62 12.41 5.81
CA ARG A 70 7.20 12.58 5.47
C ARG A 70 6.56 11.21 5.36
N ILE A 71 5.27 11.13 5.68
CA ILE A 71 4.50 9.89 5.53
C ILE A 71 3.55 10.08 4.36
N LEU A 72 3.79 9.38 3.26
CA LEU A 72 2.96 9.41 2.07
C LEU A 72 1.91 8.30 2.14
N GLU A 73 0.64 8.68 2.28
CA GLU A 73 -0.51 7.77 2.23
C GLU A 73 -1.06 7.74 0.81
N TYR A 74 -1.04 6.56 0.16
CA TYR A 74 -1.59 6.35 -1.18
C TYR A 74 -2.99 5.75 -1.10
N CYS A 75 -4.00 6.50 -1.50
CA CYS A 75 -5.41 6.15 -1.33
C CYS A 75 -6.14 6.03 -2.67
N CYS A 76 -7.08 5.08 -2.74
CA CYS A 76 -7.97 4.95 -3.89
C CYS A 76 -8.78 6.25 -4.10
N PRO A 77 -8.82 6.82 -5.31
CA PRO A 77 -9.55 8.06 -5.58
C PRO A 77 -11.08 7.92 -5.45
N GLU A 78 -11.61 6.69 -5.56
CA GLU A 78 -13.05 6.44 -5.52
C GLU A 78 -13.56 6.15 -4.11
N CYS A 79 -12.97 5.18 -3.41
CA CYS A 79 -13.47 4.75 -2.10
C CYS A 79 -12.60 5.18 -0.91
N GLY A 80 -11.47 5.85 -1.15
CA GLY A 80 -10.54 6.30 -0.10
C GLY A 80 -9.77 5.17 0.59
N ARG A 81 -9.82 3.92 0.10
CA ARG A 81 -9.07 2.81 0.67
C ARG A 81 -7.57 3.10 0.60
N LEU A 82 -6.89 3.02 1.75
CA LEU A 82 -5.44 3.12 1.86
C LEU A 82 -4.81 1.87 1.22
N ALA A 83 -4.02 2.08 0.18
CA ALA A 83 -3.36 1.03 -0.57
C ALA A 83 -1.91 0.82 -0.14
N GLU A 84 -1.19 1.90 0.16
CA GLU A 84 0.20 1.86 0.60
C GLU A 84 0.56 3.06 1.47
N VAL A 85 1.59 2.92 2.31
CA VAL A 85 2.19 4.00 3.10
C VAL A 85 3.70 3.97 2.97
N GLU A 86 4.32 5.09 2.61
CA GLU A 86 5.78 5.23 2.54
C GLU A 86 6.29 6.29 3.51
N TYR A 87 7.39 6.00 4.21
CA TYR A 87 8.11 6.95 5.05
C TYR A 87 9.35 7.39 4.28
N LEU A 88 9.36 8.63 3.79
CA LEU A 88 10.39 9.13 2.88
C LEU A 88 10.91 10.50 3.32
N PRO A 89 12.21 10.78 3.16
CA PRO A 89 12.71 12.14 3.29
C PRO A 89 12.02 13.09 2.30
N PRO A 90 11.80 14.38 2.67
CA PRO A 90 11.22 15.36 1.76
C PRO A 90 11.97 15.41 0.41
N GLY A 91 11.22 15.28 -0.69
CA GLY A 91 11.76 15.30 -2.05
C GLY A 91 12.33 13.98 -2.56
N HIS A 92 12.40 12.93 -1.73
CA HIS A 92 12.75 11.59 -2.22
C HIS A 92 11.65 11.06 -3.15
N PRO A 93 11.99 10.42 -4.29
CA PRO A 93 10.98 9.87 -5.18
C PRO A 93 10.25 8.67 -4.54
N PRO A 94 8.93 8.51 -4.75
CA PRO A 94 8.21 7.29 -4.41
C PRO A 94 8.87 6.02 -4.94
N ALA A 95 8.80 4.92 -4.20
CA ALA A 95 9.37 3.66 -4.64
C ALA A 95 8.51 3.01 -5.75
N HIS A 96 9.18 2.39 -6.72
CA HIS A 96 8.56 1.38 -7.59
C HIS A 96 8.83 0.01 -6.98
N ASP A 97 7.92 -0.38 -6.09
CA ASP A 97 7.97 -1.53 -5.20
C ASP A 97 7.43 -2.83 -5.82
N ILE A 98 6.52 -2.71 -6.80
CA ILE A 98 5.93 -3.85 -7.51
C ILE A 98 6.19 -3.71 -9.00
N ASP A 99 7.04 -4.57 -9.55
CA ASP A 99 7.32 -4.69 -10.99
C ASP A 99 7.09 -6.14 -11.42
N LEU A 100 6.18 -6.35 -12.38
CA LEU A 100 5.64 -7.67 -12.71
C LEU A 100 5.87 -8.03 -14.17
N ASP A 101 6.27 -9.28 -14.40
CA ASP A 101 6.17 -9.92 -15.71
C ASP A 101 4.72 -10.34 -15.97
N ILE A 102 3.94 -9.43 -16.56
CA ILE A 102 2.51 -9.65 -16.87
C ILE A 102 2.32 -10.80 -17.86
N ASP A 103 3.25 -11.01 -18.79
CA ASP A 103 3.13 -12.04 -19.82
C ASP A 103 3.34 -13.44 -19.22
N ALA A 104 4.32 -13.59 -18.32
CA ALA A 104 4.49 -14.78 -17.52
C ALA A 104 3.27 -15.03 -16.61
N LEU A 105 2.73 -13.98 -16.00
CA LEU A 105 1.55 -14.08 -15.13
C LEU A 105 0.32 -14.59 -15.90
N LYS A 106 0.05 -14.05 -17.09
CA LYS A 106 -1.02 -14.52 -17.98
C LYS A 106 -0.84 -15.99 -18.37
N THR A 107 0.39 -16.39 -18.70
CA THR A 107 0.71 -17.77 -19.06
C THR A 107 0.44 -18.73 -17.89
N GLN A 108 0.85 -18.36 -16.68
CA GLN A 108 0.66 -19.18 -15.49
C GLN A 108 -0.82 -19.27 -15.08
N TRP A 109 -1.58 -18.18 -15.19
CA TRP A 109 -2.99 -18.16 -14.80
C TRP A 109 -3.94 -18.75 -15.86
N ALA A 110 -3.52 -18.89 -17.12
CA ALA A 110 -4.31 -19.60 -18.14
C ALA A 110 -4.59 -21.07 -17.79
N ALA A 111 -3.76 -21.68 -16.94
CA ALA A 111 -3.90 -23.07 -16.50
C ALA A 111 -4.44 -23.21 -15.06
N ARG A 112 -4.74 -22.11 -14.38
CA ARG A 112 -5.19 -22.11 -12.97
C ARG A 112 -6.67 -21.77 -12.87
N GLU A 113 -7.33 -22.35 -11.88
CA GLU A 113 -8.69 -21.91 -11.52
C GLU A 113 -8.62 -20.52 -10.86
N PRO A 114 -9.47 -19.57 -11.28
CA PRO A 114 -9.56 -18.27 -10.65
C PRO A 114 -9.96 -18.39 -9.17
N LEU A 115 -9.30 -17.60 -8.32
CA LEU A 115 -9.73 -17.47 -6.93
C LEU A 115 -10.96 -16.56 -6.86
N SER A 116 -12.01 -17.00 -6.18
CA SER A 116 -13.19 -16.16 -5.89
C SER A 116 -12.93 -15.14 -4.78
N GLU A 117 -11.94 -15.40 -3.94
CA GLU A 117 -11.57 -14.60 -2.77
C GLU A 117 -10.05 -14.64 -2.53
N PRO A 118 -9.48 -13.63 -1.84
CA PRO A 118 -8.05 -13.63 -1.53
C PRO A 118 -7.67 -14.79 -0.60
N ALA A 119 -6.52 -15.41 -0.88
CA ALA A 119 -5.96 -16.42 0.02
C ALA A 119 -5.42 -15.75 1.29
N LEU A 120 -5.98 -16.09 2.45
CA LEU A 120 -5.56 -15.58 3.75
C LEU A 120 -4.76 -16.64 4.51
N GLY A 121 -3.71 -16.21 5.20
CA GLY A 121 -2.99 -17.06 6.15
C GLY A 121 -3.84 -17.36 7.40
N PRO A 122 -3.41 -18.32 8.24
CA PRO A 122 -4.08 -18.60 9.50
C PRO A 122 -4.03 -17.38 10.43
N GLU A 123 -5.02 -17.23 11.31
CA GLU A 123 -4.99 -16.18 12.34
C GLU A 123 -3.76 -16.33 13.23
N PHE A 124 -3.12 -15.18 13.52
CA PHE A 124 -2.02 -15.14 14.48
C PHE A 124 -2.57 -15.34 15.90
N VAL A 125 -2.11 -16.38 16.57
CA VAL A 125 -2.39 -16.62 17.99
C VAL A 125 -1.16 -16.21 18.78
N ALA A 126 -1.26 -15.09 19.51
CA ALA A 126 -0.17 -14.63 20.36
C ALA A 126 0.16 -15.69 21.43
N PRO A 127 1.45 -16.01 21.66
CA PRO A 127 1.82 -16.85 22.79
C PRO A 127 1.44 -16.16 24.11
N PRO A 128 1.12 -16.91 25.18
CA PRO A 128 0.84 -16.32 26.48
C PRO A 128 2.04 -15.47 26.94
N HIS A 129 1.81 -14.19 27.18
CA HIS A 129 2.84 -13.29 27.72
C HIS A 129 3.13 -13.68 29.17
N SER A 130 4.35 -14.14 29.44
CA SER A 130 4.89 -14.20 30.80
C SER A 130 5.42 -12.81 31.17
N HIS A 131 4.74 -12.13 32.10
CA HIS A 131 5.28 -10.97 32.80
C HIS A 131 6.29 -11.40 33.87
#